data_AF-A0A6P0UYE6-F1
#
_entry.id   AF-A0A6P0UYE6-F1
#
_cell.length_a   1.000
_cell.length_b   1.000
_cell.length_c   1.000
_cell.angle_alpha   90.00
_cell.angle_beta   90.00
_cell.angle_gamma   90.00
#
_symmetry.space_group_name_H-M   'P 1'
#
loop_
_entity.id
_entity.type
_entity.pdbx_description
1 polymer ?
#
loop_
_entity_poly.entity_id
_entity_poly.type
_entity_poly.pdbx_seq_one_letter_code
_entity_poly.pdbx_strand_id
1 'polypeptide(L)'
;MLYLAEVQKQKGGVFGGGKTELKLLACQRAESWSAVPGDEIVPAEGANSFEGGVLIIVNLNANRQVQGEIEPAAGRLVRELQSLSPKLEKLKTQEEEIEQWKQSLTFQSQELNSREMELQSWDEQLQSKEEELEQLDQQRQELEGEKEEAAKRQEEFERKSQELQGAWQHLEGERQRFEEQQAEFQGSVGLDESQASEIQQLLERLSGAVAPTDEVREQLNLGFELINNQQSLLDNHWQQLEQQTAEAEKTQAEVDLQGEELQKRKQELEQTQTSFEQAKVELKVQQNSLAMKQNAAHMLSLQLQKHQELHQELTRLATSSADVKISQKVDIEALEKMPLGELEAMVSNLQQELEKVKRFVNDQEEELTFQRQAIEEVKAKINNASEYDRLALESELTDEQDGYKLLDESLVGSRRNLREREEILNQHQRVLHRRQGIAESNGSDNQKIDLGPVLSQLEIQRQEEEEELKKLESEVEQMQGSINQAEGIVAQLAQDQDTKLADLQQLEENWQSIKVLAVELWGKVNLYRETLEPTQENLNQIRQKLEAIVTALNQIQETGDYQLQAIAQMQQTVSDLLQPSA
;
A
#
# COMPACT_ATOMS: atom_id res chain seq x y z
N MET A 1 9.27 28.44 51.96
CA MET A 1 8.47 28.26 50.72
C MET A 1 8.18 29.64 50.14
N LEU A 2 8.19 29.78 48.81
CA LEU A 2 7.93 31.08 48.15
C LEU A 2 6.42 31.35 48.07
N TYR A 3 6.05 32.57 48.44
CA TYR A 3 4.68 33.07 48.40
C TYR A 3 4.63 34.37 47.63
N LEU A 4 3.60 34.52 46.80
CA LEU A 4 3.16 35.79 46.25
C LEU A 4 2.23 36.44 47.27
N ALA A 5 2.53 37.66 47.69
CA ALA A 5 1.77 38.38 48.69
C ALA A 5 1.53 39.83 48.29
N GLU A 6 0.44 40.41 48.78
CA GLU A 6 0.11 41.82 48.64
C GLU A 6 0.42 42.57 49.94
N VAL A 7 1.09 43.72 49.82
CA VAL A 7 1.40 44.58 50.97
C VAL A 7 0.17 45.37 51.41
N GLN A 8 -0.29 45.19 52.65
CA GLN A 8 -1.37 45.97 53.25
C GLN A 8 -0.82 46.87 54.38
N LYS A 9 -1.06 48.17 54.29
CA LYS A 9 -0.70 49.14 55.34
C LYS A 9 -1.94 49.52 56.13
N GLN A 10 -1.94 49.24 57.44
CA GLN A 10 -3.00 49.72 58.31
C GLN A 10 -2.78 51.21 58.66
N LYS A 11 -3.81 52.03 58.55
CA LYS A 11 -3.76 53.44 58.99
C LYS A 11 -3.72 53.47 60.53
N GLY A 12 -2.58 53.85 61.10
CA GLY A 12 -2.40 53.96 62.55
C GLY A 12 -3.27 55.06 63.16
N GLY A 13 -3.95 54.74 64.26
CA GLY A 13 -4.60 55.72 65.13
C GLY A 13 -3.60 56.57 65.92
N VAL A 14 -4.11 57.62 66.58
CA VAL A 14 -3.41 58.79 67.18
C VAL A 14 -2.26 58.49 68.16
N PHE A 15 -1.95 57.24 68.51
CA PHE A 15 -0.78 56.87 69.31
C PHE A 15 -0.06 55.64 68.73
N GLY A 16 0.91 55.88 67.84
CA GLY A 16 2.08 55.02 67.63
C GLY A 16 1.96 53.83 66.68
N GLY A 17 2.61 53.95 65.51
CA GLY A 17 3.13 52.85 64.69
C GLY A 17 2.14 52.23 63.69
N GLY A 18 2.23 52.63 62.41
CA GLY A 18 1.54 51.90 61.33
C GLY A 18 2.18 50.52 61.13
N LYS A 19 1.37 49.46 61.22
CA LYS A 19 1.81 48.08 60.99
C LYS A 19 1.60 47.70 59.52
N THR A 20 2.62 47.09 58.92
CA THR A 20 2.54 46.53 57.57
C THR A 20 2.31 45.03 57.67
N GLU A 21 1.27 44.58 56.99
CA GLU A 21 0.80 43.19 56.96
C GLU A 21 0.84 42.68 55.52
N LEU A 22 1.10 41.38 55.32
CA LEU A 22 1.17 40.76 54.00
C LEU A 22 0.00 39.79 53.84
N LYS A 23 -0.84 40.02 52.83
CA LYS A 23 -1.90 39.08 52.45
C LYS A 23 -1.34 38.08 51.45
N LEU A 24 -1.32 36.79 51.81
CA LEU A 24 -0.79 35.73 50.95
C LEU A 24 -1.81 35.36 49.86
N LEU A 25 -1.37 35.31 48.60
CA LEU A 25 -2.24 35.08 47.43
C LEU A 25 -1.98 33.72 46.79
N ALA A 26 -0.72 33.38 46.56
CA ALA A 26 -0.33 32.11 45.94
C ALA A 26 0.96 31.58 46.56
N CYS A 27 1.10 30.25 46.61
CA CYS A 27 2.32 29.58 47.05
C CYS A 27 2.90 28.74 45.93
N GLN A 28 4.22 28.77 45.80
CA GLN A 28 4.95 27.95 44.84
C GLN A 28 5.19 26.57 45.44
N ARG A 29 4.63 25.54 44.81
CA ARG A 29 4.90 24.13 45.09
C ARG A 29 5.64 23.52 43.90
N ALA A 30 6.90 23.14 44.13
CA ALA A 30 7.82 22.75 43.05
C ALA A 30 7.90 23.83 41.96
N GLU A 31 7.42 23.54 40.75
CA GLU A 31 7.40 24.46 39.61
C GLU A 31 6.01 25.10 39.34
N SER A 32 5.00 24.80 40.16
CA SER A 32 3.63 25.27 39.97
C SER A 32 3.18 26.23 41.07
N TRP A 33 2.47 27.29 40.70
CA TRP A 33 1.85 28.22 41.65
C TRP A 33 0.42 27.76 41.96
N SER A 34 0.10 27.64 43.23
CA SER A 34 -1.24 27.28 43.71
C SER A 34 -1.79 28.40 44.58
N ALA A 35 -3.06 28.75 44.41
CA ALA A 35 -3.71 29.77 45.22
C ALA A 35 -3.71 29.36 46.71
N VAL A 36 -3.43 30.30 47.60
CA VAL A 36 -3.53 30.06 49.05
C VAL A 36 -5.02 30.17 49.42
N PRO A 37 -5.63 29.11 49.96
CA PRO A 37 -7.04 29.16 50.33
C PRO A 37 -7.23 29.97 51.62
N GLY A 38 -8.02 31.04 51.53
CA GLY A 38 -8.35 31.93 52.64
C GLY A 38 -7.50 33.21 52.69
N ASP A 39 -8.05 34.26 53.31
CA ASP A 39 -7.39 35.55 53.50
C ASP A 39 -6.35 35.46 54.62
N GLU A 40 -5.26 34.76 54.35
CA GLU A 40 -4.17 34.58 55.30
C GLU A 40 -3.25 35.81 55.33
N ILE A 41 -3.10 36.41 56.51
CA ILE A 41 -2.35 37.64 56.74
C ILE A 41 -1.18 37.37 57.68
N VAL A 42 0.02 37.81 57.27
CA VAL A 42 1.27 37.64 58.03
C VAL A 42 1.89 39.02 58.33
N PRO A 43 2.27 39.33 59.58
CA PRO A 43 2.95 40.58 59.90
C PRO A 43 4.38 40.59 59.32
N ALA A 44 4.79 41.69 58.68
CA ALA A 44 6.12 41.81 58.08
C ALA A 44 6.74 43.19 58.29
N GLU A 45 7.66 43.28 59.25
CA GLU A 45 8.36 44.53 59.60
C GLU A 45 9.33 45.00 58.51
N GLY A 46 9.83 44.09 57.65
CA GLY A 46 10.71 44.40 56.52
C GLY A 46 10.00 44.94 55.27
N ALA A 47 8.66 44.91 55.22
CA ALA A 47 7.86 45.36 54.07
C ALA A 47 7.49 46.85 54.12
N ASN A 48 7.94 47.59 55.14
CA ASN A 48 7.61 49.00 55.35
C ASN A 48 8.08 49.93 54.21
N SER A 49 9.12 49.52 53.47
CA SER A 49 9.70 50.23 52.32
C SER A 49 8.83 50.18 51.06
N PHE A 50 7.89 49.24 50.96
CA PHE A 50 6.99 49.09 49.82
C PHE A 50 5.68 49.85 50.06
N GLU A 51 5.05 50.39 49.01
CA GLU A 51 3.74 51.02 49.12
C GLU A 51 2.61 50.00 49.29
N GLY A 52 1.48 50.41 49.86
CA GLY A 52 0.32 49.53 50.01
C GLY A 52 -0.27 49.16 48.65
N GLY A 53 -0.61 47.89 48.46
CA GLY A 53 -1.12 47.32 47.20
C GLY A 53 -0.05 46.74 46.28
N VAL A 54 1.23 46.79 46.65
CA VAL A 54 2.32 46.22 45.84
C VAL A 54 2.38 44.69 46.02
N LEU A 55 2.52 43.99 44.90
CA LEU A 55 2.77 42.55 44.89
C LEU A 55 4.26 42.25 45.09
N ILE A 56 4.55 41.40 46.06
CA ILE A 56 5.89 40.99 46.44
C ILE A 56 6.00 39.48 46.51
N ILE A 57 7.21 38.98 46.34
CA ILE A 57 7.55 37.58 46.56
C ILE A 57 8.30 37.50 47.89
N VAL A 58 7.78 36.65 48.78
CA VAL A 58 8.35 36.45 50.11
C VAL A 58 8.57 34.98 50.38
N ASN A 59 9.69 34.66 51.03
CA ASN A 59 9.94 33.31 51.51
C ASN A 59 9.52 33.22 52.98
N LEU A 60 8.58 32.33 53.28
CA LEU A 60 8.11 32.10 54.65
C LEU A 60 8.70 30.80 55.21
N ASN A 61 9.11 30.86 56.48
CA ASN A 61 9.55 29.69 57.26
C ASN A 61 8.34 28.88 57.80
N ALA A 62 8.61 27.75 58.47
CA ALA A 62 7.56 26.88 59.03
C ALA A 62 6.67 27.58 60.09
N ASN A 63 7.15 28.65 60.70
CA ASN A 63 6.43 29.46 61.70
C ASN A 63 5.73 30.69 61.08
N ARG A 64 5.60 30.74 59.75
CA ARG A 64 4.97 31.84 58.99
C ARG A 64 5.63 33.20 59.26
N GLN A 65 6.94 33.22 59.45
CA GLN A 65 7.73 34.44 59.52
C GLN A 65 8.51 34.63 58.22
N VAL A 66 8.67 35.89 57.81
CA VAL A 66 9.44 36.26 56.60
C VAL A 66 10.91 35.94 56.83
N GLN A 67 11.50 35.21 55.89
CA GLN A 67 12.90 34.78 55.91
C GLN A 67 13.59 35.26 54.63
N GLY A 68 14.60 36.12 54.76
CA GLY A 68 15.37 36.65 53.63
C GLY A 68 14.82 37.97 53.06
N GLU A 69 15.36 38.39 51.92
CA GLU A 69 15.00 39.63 51.24
C GLU A 69 13.60 39.56 50.59
N ILE A 70 12.90 40.69 50.58
CA ILE A 70 11.58 40.83 49.96
C ILE A 70 11.77 41.39 48.56
N GLU A 71 11.31 40.65 47.54
CA GLU A 71 11.48 41.03 46.14
C GLU A 71 10.17 41.54 45.50
N PRO A 72 10.22 42.53 44.60
CA PRO A 72 9.05 42.92 43.79
C PRO A 72 8.61 41.78 42.87
N ALA A 73 7.31 41.44 42.87
CA ALA A 73 6.80 40.30 42.09
C ALA A 73 6.68 40.59 40.58
N ALA A 74 6.62 41.85 40.17
CA ALA A 74 6.27 42.25 38.80
C ALA A 74 7.18 41.60 37.72
N GLY A 75 8.50 41.71 37.87
CA GLY A 75 9.45 41.19 36.89
C GLY A 75 9.50 39.66 36.81
N ARG A 76 9.07 38.96 37.86
CA ARG A 76 8.99 37.49 37.87
C ARG A 76 7.65 37.01 37.30
N LEU A 77 6.54 37.66 37.66
CA LEU A 77 5.22 37.37 37.08
C LEU A 77 5.20 37.57 35.55
N VAL A 78 5.83 38.63 35.05
CA VAL A 78 5.94 38.87 33.60
C VAL A 78 6.71 37.75 32.91
N ARG A 79 7.82 37.28 33.50
CA ARG A 79 8.60 36.14 32.95
C ARG A 79 7.80 34.84 32.95
N GLU A 80 7.08 34.54 34.03
CA GLU A 80 6.24 33.34 34.10
C GLU A 80 5.11 33.39 33.05
N LEU A 81 4.43 34.54 32.90
CA LEU A 81 3.41 34.75 31.88
C LEU A 81 3.96 34.64 30.45
N GLN A 82 5.15 35.20 30.19
CA GLN A 82 5.84 35.07 28.91
C GLN A 82 6.23 33.62 28.60
N SER A 83 6.54 32.80 29.62
CA SER A 83 6.86 31.39 29.42
C SER A 83 5.61 30.50 29.17
N LEU A 84 4.43 30.95 29.60
CA LEU A 84 3.16 30.25 29.38
C LEU A 84 2.60 30.46 27.97
N SER A 85 2.79 31.63 27.36
CA SER A 85 2.34 31.91 25.99
C SER A 85 2.80 30.87 24.96
N PRO A 86 4.09 30.53 24.82
CA PRO A 86 4.54 29.53 23.85
C PRO A 86 4.07 28.11 24.22
N LYS A 87 3.84 27.82 25.50
CA LYS A 87 3.28 26.51 25.93
C LYS A 87 1.82 26.38 25.51
N LEU A 88 1.03 27.46 25.63
CA LEU A 88 -0.35 27.49 25.16
C LEU A 88 -0.44 27.39 23.64
N GLU A 89 0.47 28.03 22.91
CA GLU A 89 0.56 27.87 21.45
C GLU A 89 0.91 26.43 21.05
N LYS A 90 1.90 25.81 21.71
CA LYS A 90 2.24 24.39 21.50
C LYS A 90 1.06 23.45 21.77
N LEU A 91 0.28 23.70 22.82
CA LEU A 91 -0.91 22.90 23.12
C LEU A 91 -1.98 23.02 22.03
N LYS A 92 -2.17 24.22 21.44
CA LYS A 92 -3.09 24.39 20.31
C LYS A 92 -2.62 23.66 19.06
N THR A 93 -1.32 23.73 18.75
CA THR A 93 -0.74 22.98 17.62
C THR A 93 -0.93 21.48 17.81
N GLN A 94 -0.71 20.97 19.04
CA GLN A 94 -0.96 19.56 19.36
C GLN A 94 -2.45 19.18 19.25
N GLU A 95 -3.37 20.07 19.64
CA GLU A 95 -4.81 19.84 19.48
C GLU A 95 -5.21 19.77 18.00
N GLU A 96 -4.62 20.63 17.16
CA GLU A 96 -4.80 20.61 15.69
C GLU A 96 -4.25 19.31 15.07
N GLU A 97 -3.06 18.86 15.48
CA GLU A 97 -2.47 17.59 15.04
C GLU A 97 -3.34 16.39 15.43
N ILE A 98 -3.89 16.38 16.65
CA ILE A 98 -4.79 15.34 17.12
C ILE A 98 -6.08 15.31 16.29
N GLU A 99 -6.65 16.47 15.95
CA GLU A 99 -7.86 16.51 15.13
C GLU A 99 -7.56 16.03 13.70
N GLN A 100 -6.38 16.34 13.14
CA GLN A 100 -5.94 15.79 11.85
C GLN A 100 -5.78 14.27 11.90
N TRP A 101 -5.19 13.72 12.97
CA TRP A 101 -5.08 12.26 13.15
C TRP A 101 -6.45 11.59 13.31
N LYS A 102 -7.40 12.25 13.97
CA LYS A 102 -8.76 11.74 14.11
C LYS A 102 -9.50 11.73 12.77
N GLN A 103 -9.29 12.75 11.93
CA GLN A 103 -9.82 12.77 10.56
C GLN A 103 -9.23 11.66 9.71
N SER A 104 -7.90 11.45 9.75
CA SER A 104 -7.27 10.38 8.97
C SER A 104 -7.70 8.99 9.44
N LEU A 105 -7.86 8.78 10.75
CA LEU A 105 -8.37 7.52 11.30
C LEU A 105 -9.85 7.28 10.95
N THR A 106 -10.65 8.33 10.89
CA THR A 106 -12.04 8.25 10.42
C THR A 106 -12.09 7.83 8.95
N PHE A 107 -11.25 8.43 8.11
CA PHE A 107 -11.14 8.06 6.69
C PHE A 107 -10.69 6.60 6.53
N GLN A 108 -9.66 6.17 7.27
CA GLN A 108 -9.21 4.78 7.26
C GLN A 108 -10.28 3.80 7.73
N SER A 109 -11.06 4.15 8.75
CA SER A 109 -12.18 3.32 9.22
C SER A 109 -13.31 3.21 8.19
N GLN A 110 -13.58 4.29 7.45
CA GLN A 110 -14.57 4.26 6.36
C GLN A 110 -14.10 3.38 5.20
N GLU A 111 -12.84 3.52 4.80
CA GLU A 111 -12.24 2.71 3.74
C GLU A 111 -12.21 1.22 4.10
N LEU A 112 -11.87 0.89 5.36
CA LEU A 112 -11.94 -0.49 5.85
C LEU A 112 -13.36 -1.05 5.79
N ASN A 113 -14.36 -0.26 6.18
CA ASN A 113 -15.76 -0.68 6.12
C ASN A 113 -16.25 -0.87 4.67
N SER A 114 -15.80 -0.02 3.74
CA SER A 114 -16.06 -0.20 2.31
C SER A 114 -15.47 -1.51 1.79
N ARG A 115 -14.20 -1.79 2.12
CA ARG A 115 -13.54 -3.05 1.74
C ARG A 115 -14.19 -4.28 2.38
N GLU A 116 -14.65 -4.17 3.63
CA GLU A 116 -15.38 -5.26 4.31
C GLU A 116 -16.70 -5.56 3.60
N MET A 117 -17.44 -4.53 3.17
CA MET A 117 -18.67 -4.69 2.39
C MET A 117 -18.39 -5.28 1.00
N GLU A 118 -17.30 -4.87 0.34
CA GLU A 118 -16.88 -5.49 -0.93
C GLU A 118 -16.56 -6.97 -0.75
N LEU A 119 -15.79 -7.34 0.28
CA LEU A 119 -15.46 -8.74 0.57
C LEU A 119 -16.69 -9.59 0.88
N GLN A 120 -17.66 -9.04 1.61
CA GLN A 120 -18.95 -9.72 1.86
C GLN A 120 -19.70 -9.96 0.56
N SER A 121 -19.74 -8.97 -0.36
CA SER A 121 -20.37 -9.16 -1.66
C SER A 121 -19.67 -10.21 -2.53
N TRP A 122 -18.34 -10.32 -2.41
CA TRP A 122 -17.55 -11.35 -3.09
C TRP A 122 -17.84 -12.74 -2.50
N ASP A 123 -17.98 -12.86 -1.18
CA ASP A 123 -18.34 -14.11 -0.51
C ASP A 123 -19.74 -14.59 -0.93
N GLU A 124 -20.72 -13.68 -0.99
CA GLU A 124 -22.06 -13.98 -1.50
C GLU A 124 -22.05 -14.46 -2.96
N GLN A 125 -21.25 -13.82 -3.82
CA GLN A 125 -21.08 -14.25 -5.21
C GLN A 125 -20.41 -15.62 -5.31
N LEU A 126 -19.41 -15.89 -4.47
CA LEU A 126 -18.73 -17.17 -4.45
C LEU A 126 -19.67 -18.29 -4.02
N GLN A 127 -20.46 -18.08 -2.96
CA GLN A 127 -21.49 -19.03 -2.53
C GLN A 127 -22.52 -19.29 -3.63
N SER A 128 -23.01 -18.24 -4.30
CA SER A 128 -23.92 -18.40 -5.45
C SER A 128 -23.28 -19.21 -6.59
N LYS A 129 -21.98 -19.04 -6.83
CA LYS A 129 -21.26 -19.81 -7.86
C LYS A 129 -21.05 -21.27 -7.45
N GLU A 130 -20.80 -21.53 -6.18
CA GLU A 130 -20.72 -22.89 -5.64
C GLU A 130 -22.07 -23.61 -5.77
N GLU A 131 -23.18 -22.95 -5.44
CA GLU A 131 -24.54 -23.50 -5.64
C GLU A 131 -24.84 -23.79 -7.12
N GLU A 132 -24.45 -22.89 -8.04
CA GLU A 132 -24.59 -23.11 -9.48
C GLU A 132 -23.77 -24.33 -9.96
N LEU A 133 -22.54 -24.51 -9.44
CA LEU A 133 -21.71 -25.67 -9.77
C LEU A 133 -22.32 -26.98 -9.24
N GLU A 134 -22.83 -26.98 -8.01
CA GLU A 134 -23.51 -28.15 -7.46
C GLU A 134 -24.75 -28.52 -8.28
N GLN A 135 -25.53 -27.54 -8.75
CA GLN A 135 -26.67 -27.77 -9.64
C GLN A 135 -26.23 -28.34 -11.00
N LEU A 136 -25.14 -27.84 -11.58
CA LEU A 136 -24.60 -28.35 -12.84
C LEU A 136 -24.09 -29.79 -12.69
N ASP A 137 -23.45 -30.12 -11.57
CA ASP A 137 -23.01 -31.49 -11.29
C ASP A 137 -24.18 -32.45 -11.11
N GLN A 138 -25.26 -32.02 -10.45
CA GLN A 138 -26.50 -32.79 -10.36
C GLN A 138 -27.10 -33.04 -11.75
N GLN A 139 -27.21 -32.00 -12.59
CA GLN A 139 -27.70 -32.14 -13.96
C GLN A 139 -26.83 -33.08 -14.81
N ARG A 140 -25.50 -33.05 -14.64
CA ARG A 140 -24.60 -34.00 -15.31
C ARG A 140 -24.86 -35.43 -14.90
N GLN A 141 -25.05 -35.70 -13.61
CA GLN A 141 -25.36 -37.03 -13.11
C GLN A 141 -26.72 -37.53 -13.63
N GLU A 142 -27.73 -36.66 -13.69
CA GLU A 142 -29.03 -36.98 -14.29
C GLU A 142 -28.91 -37.33 -15.77
N LEU A 143 -28.18 -36.51 -16.56
CA LEU A 143 -27.94 -36.76 -17.98
C LEU A 143 -27.15 -38.06 -18.22
N GLU A 144 -26.19 -38.38 -17.35
CA GLU A 144 -25.45 -39.64 -17.45
C GLU A 144 -26.36 -40.84 -17.15
N GLY A 145 -27.25 -40.72 -16.16
CA GLY A 145 -28.30 -41.70 -15.89
C GLY A 145 -29.27 -41.88 -17.06
N GLU A 146 -29.73 -40.79 -17.68
CA GLU A 146 -30.61 -40.84 -18.84
C GLU A 146 -29.93 -41.49 -20.06
N LYS A 147 -28.64 -41.23 -20.26
CA LYS A 147 -27.84 -41.89 -21.31
C LYS A 147 -27.71 -43.39 -21.07
N GLU A 148 -27.46 -43.81 -19.83
CA GLU A 148 -27.43 -45.23 -19.49
C GLU A 148 -28.78 -45.92 -19.72
N GLU A 149 -29.89 -45.26 -19.38
CA GLU A 149 -31.23 -45.77 -19.65
C GLU A 149 -31.54 -45.84 -21.15
N ALA A 150 -31.13 -44.83 -21.92
CA ALA A 150 -31.28 -44.80 -23.37
C ALA A 150 -30.50 -45.95 -24.02
N ALA A 151 -29.26 -46.20 -23.57
CA ALA A 151 -28.44 -47.32 -24.04
C ALA A 151 -29.11 -48.67 -23.76
N LYS A 152 -29.67 -48.87 -22.54
CA LYS A 152 -30.44 -50.08 -22.20
C LYS A 152 -31.66 -50.25 -23.09
N ARG A 153 -32.42 -49.18 -23.35
CA ARG A 153 -33.58 -49.22 -24.25
C ARG A 153 -33.18 -49.57 -25.68
N GLN A 154 -32.04 -49.06 -26.15
CA GLN A 154 -31.51 -49.35 -27.48
C GLN A 154 -31.09 -50.82 -27.61
N GLU A 155 -30.41 -51.37 -26.59
CA GLU A 155 -30.05 -52.80 -26.53
C GLU A 155 -31.31 -53.69 -26.52
N GLU A 156 -32.33 -53.33 -25.73
CA GLU A 156 -33.62 -54.05 -25.74
C GLU A 156 -34.33 -53.99 -27.09
N PHE A 157 -34.25 -52.85 -27.79
CA PHE A 157 -34.83 -52.67 -29.11
C PHE A 157 -34.10 -53.51 -30.16
N GLU A 158 -32.77 -53.52 -30.14
CA GLU A 158 -31.95 -54.37 -31.00
C GLU A 158 -32.27 -55.85 -30.78
N ARG A 159 -32.40 -56.28 -29.52
CA ARG A 159 -32.80 -57.66 -29.21
C ARG A 159 -34.19 -58.00 -29.76
N LYS A 160 -35.18 -57.13 -29.56
CA LYS A 160 -36.53 -57.31 -30.12
C LYS A 160 -36.54 -57.29 -31.65
N SER A 161 -35.71 -56.46 -32.28
CA SER A 161 -35.56 -56.42 -33.73
C SER A 161 -34.96 -57.72 -34.26
N GLN A 162 -33.95 -58.26 -33.59
CA GLN A 162 -33.37 -59.58 -33.93
C GLN A 162 -34.38 -60.72 -33.73
N GLU A 163 -35.17 -60.69 -32.65
CA GLU A 163 -36.25 -61.64 -32.40
C GLU A 163 -37.34 -61.56 -33.49
N LEU A 164 -37.74 -60.35 -33.90
CA LEU A 164 -38.70 -60.13 -34.99
C LEU A 164 -38.14 -60.60 -36.33
N GLN A 165 -36.87 -60.33 -36.62
CA GLN A 165 -36.23 -60.79 -37.85
C GLN A 165 -36.16 -62.32 -37.91
N GLY A 166 -35.87 -62.98 -36.79
CA GLY A 166 -35.94 -64.44 -36.67
C GLY A 166 -37.37 -64.97 -36.85
N ALA A 167 -38.38 -64.29 -36.31
CA ALA A 167 -39.78 -64.64 -36.51
C ALA A 167 -40.23 -64.47 -37.98
N TRP A 168 -39.74 -63.45 -38.68
CA TRP A 168 -39.98 -63.24 -40.11
C TRP A 168 -39.35 -64.34 -40.96
N GLN A 169 -38.12 -64.75 -40.67
CA GLN A 169 -37.47 -65.88 -41.35
C GLN A 169 -38.22 -67.21 -41.11
N HIS A 170 -38.78 -67.38 -39.91
CA HIS A 170 -39.63 -68.54 -39.60
C HIS A 170 -40.97 -68.50 -40.37
N LEU A 171 -41.62 -67.34 -40.45
CA LEU A 171 -42.87 -67.12 -41.19
C LEU A 171 -42.69 -67.34 -42.70
N GLU A 172 -41.56 -66.88 -43.26
CA GLU A 172 -41.23 -67.06 -44.67
C GLU A 172 -40.90 -68.53 -45.01
N GLY A 173 -40.24 -69.23 -44.08
CA GLY A 173 -40.07 -70.69 -44.15
C GLY A 173 -41.36 -71.48 -43.97
N GLU A 174 -42.33 -70.99 -43.20
CA GLU A 174 -43.68 -71.59 -43.11
C GLU A 174 -44.53 -71.27 -44.34
N ARG A 175 -44.37 -70.09 -44.96
CA ARG A 175 -45.03 -69.73 -46.23
C ARG A 175 -44.54 -70.60 -47.38
N GLN A 176 -43.24 -70.86 -47.47
CA GLN A 176 -42.66 -71.83 -48.42
C GLN A 176 -43.12 -73.27 -48.14
N ARG A 177 -43.25 -73.69 -46.87
CA ARG A 177 -43.82 -75.01 -46.53
C ARG A 177 -45.32 -75.12 -46.82
N PHE A 178 -46.05 -74.01 -46.77
CA PHE A 178 -47.47 -73.94 -47.13
C PHE A 178 -47.65 -73.98 -48.66
N GLU A 179 -46.75 -73.35 -49.43
CA GLU A 179 -46.66 -73.49 -50.89
C GLU A 179 -46.26 -74.93 -51.30
N GLU A 180 -45.39 -75.60 -50.54
CA GLU A 180 -45.05 -77.01 -50.76
C GLU A 180 -46.19 -77.98 -50.37
N GLN A 181 -47.02 -77.65 -49.37
CA GLN A 181 -48.22 -78.45 -49.00
C GLN A 181 -49.44 -78.19 -49.88
N GLN A 182 -49.52 -77.04 -50.56
CA GLN A 182 -50.54 -76.76 -51.57
C GLN A 182 -50.32 -77.58 -52.86
N ALA A 183 -49.11 -78.11 -53.04
CA ALA A 183 -48.76 -79.01 -54.15
C ALA A 183 -49.18 -80.48 -53.93
N GLU A 184 -49.72 -80.87 -52.77
CA GLU A 184 -50.01 -82.28 -52.44
C GLU A 184 -51.50 -82.68 -52.28
N PHE A 185 -52.47 -81.77 -52.43
CA PHE A 185 -53.88 -82.16 -52.50
C PHE A 185 -54.72 -81.22 -53.37
N GLN A 186 -55.07 -81.67 -54.58
CA GLN A 186 -56.46 -81.97 -54.96
C GLN A 186 -56.53 -82.55 -56.38
N GLY A 187 -56.96 -83.80 -56.46
CA GLY A 187 -57.27 -84.49 -57.71
C GLY A 187 -58.71 -84.24 -58.16
N SER A 188 -58.84 -84.18 -59.49
CA SER A 188 -60.05 -84.31 -60.33
C SER A 188 -61.16 -83.26 -60.15
N VAL A 189 -61.64 -82.68 -61.24
CA VAL A 189 -62.75 -83.18 -62.07
C VAL A 189 -62.84 -82.30 -63.33
N GLY A 190 -63.13 -82.91 -64.48
CA GLY A 190 -63.19 -82.24 -65.79
C GLY A 190 -64.30 -81.19 -65.92
N LEU A 191 -64.07 -80.22 -66.78
CA LEU A 191 -64.98 -79.11 -67.07
C LEU A 191 -65.57 -79.26 -68.49
N ASP A 192 -66.86 -78.98 -68.62
CA ASP A 192 -67.70 -79.08 -69.82
C ASP A 192 -67.83 -77.69 -70.50
N GLU A 193 -68.23 -77.65 -71.77
CA GLU A 193 -68.03 -76.55 -72.74
C GLU A 193 -68.76 -75.21 -72.44
N SER A 194 -69.50 -75.10 -71.32
CA SER A 194 -70.05 -73.83 -70.82
C SER A 194 -69.12 -73.08 -69.85
N GLN A 195 -68.14 -73.78 -69.27
CA GLN A 195 -67.22 -73.24 -68.27
C GLN A 195 -66.05 -72.46 -68.91
N ALA A 196 -65.75 -72.71 -70.19
CA ALA A 196 -64.75 -71.95 -70.95
C ALA A 196 -65.15 -70.48 -71.19
N SER A 197 -66.46 -70.18 -71.30
CA SER A 197 -66.94 -68.80 -71.50
C SER A 197 -66.98 -67.97 -70.21
N GLU A 198 -67.29 -68.60 -69.06
CA GLU A 198 -67.14 -67.96 -67.74
C GLU A 198 -65.67 -67.70 -67.40
N ILE A 199 -64.76 -68.60 -67.79
CA ILE A 199 -63.31 -68.41 -67.62
C ILE A 199 -62.81 -67.22 -68.45
N GLN A 200 -63.30 -67.02 -69.68
CA GLN A 200 -62.94 -65.85 -70.50
C GLN A 200 -63.44 -64.53 -69.87
N GLN A 201 -64.68 -64.48 -69.35
CA GLN A 201 -65.18 -63.28 -68.65
C GLN A 201 -64.44 -63.00 -67.34
N LEU A 202 -64.06 -64.03 -66.58
CA LEU A 202 -63.26 -63.87 -65.37
C LEU A 202 -61.83 -63.40 -65.69
N LEU A 203 -61.23 -63.86 -66.79
CA LEU A 203 -59.93 -63.41 -67.28
C LEU A 203 -59.96 -61.94 -67.75
N GLU A 204 -61.02 -61.51 -68.43
CA GLU A 204 -61.19 -60.12 -68.87
C GLU A 204 -61.50 -59.16 -67.70
N ARG A 205 -62.14 -59.66 -66.63
CA ARG A 205 -62.33 -58.92 -65.38
C ARG A 205 -61.04 -58.85 -64.55
N LEU A 206 -60.18 -59.87 -64.64
CA LEU A 206 -58.87 -59.90 -63.99
C LEU A 206 -57.85 -59.00 -64.71
N SER A 207 -57.89 -58.90 -66.04
CA SER A 207 -57.01 -57.99 -66.79
C SER A 207 -57.33 -56.51 -66.52
N GLY A 208 -58.60 -56.18 -66.22
CA GLY A 208 -59.02 -54.85 -65.77
C GLY A 208 -58.82 -54.56 -64.27
N ALA A 209 -58.37 -55.55 -63.48
CA ALA A 209 -58.16 -55.41 -62.03
C ALA A 209 -56.72 -55.02 -61.65
N VAL A 210 -55.81 -54.88 -62.62
CA VAL A 210 -54.45 -54.38 -62.39
C VAL A 210 -54.51 -52.86 -62.21
N ALA A 211 -54.24 -52.41 -60.98
CA ALA A 211 -54.36 -51.00 -60.61
C ALA A 211 -53.28 -50.14 -61.31
N PRO A 212 -53.64 -48.99 -61.91
CA PRO A 212 -52.66 -48.06 -62.46
C PRO A 212 -51.84 -47.45 -61.31
N THR A 213 -50.52 -47.60 -61.40
CA THR A 213 -49.55 -47.20 -60.37
C THR A 213 -48.83 -45.89 -60.71
N ASP A 214 -49.09 -45.32 -61.89
CA ASP A 214 -48.39 -44.14 -62.42
C ASP A 214 -48.67 -42.86 -61.62
N GLU A 215 -49.93 -42.63 -61.20
CA GLU A 215 -50.28 -41.47 -60.37
C GLU A 215 -49.57 -41.50 -59.00
N VAL A 216 -49.44 -42.70 -58.40
CA VAL A 216 -48.74 -42.87 -57.11
C VAL A 216 -47.23 -42.64 -57.29
N ARG A 217 -46.66 -43.03 -58.44
CA ARG A 217 -45.26 -42.74 -58.79
C ARG A 217 -45.01 -41.24 -58.95
N GLU A 218 -45.91 -40.52 -59.60
CA GLU A 218 -45.77 -39.06 -59.76
C GLU A 218 -45.81 -38.35 -58.40
N GLN A 219 -46.71 -38.75 -57.50
CA GLN A 219 -46.77 -38.22 -56.13
C GLN A 219 -45.51 -38.57 -55.30
N LEU A 220 -44.95 -39.77 -55.49
CA LEU A 220 -43.68 -40.15 -54.85
C LEU A 220 -42.51 -39.31 -55.36
N ASN A 221 -42.43 -39.06 -56.66
CA ASN A 221 -41.40 -38.21 -57.25
C ASN A 221 -41.47 -36.78 -56.67
N LEU A 222 -42.67 -36.20 -56.56
CA LEU A 222 -42.87 -34.91 -55.89
C LEU A 222 -42.45 -34.96 -54.40
N GLY A 223 -42.73 -36.07 -53.71
CA GLY A 223 -42.26 -36.31 -52.34
C GLY A 223 -40.73 -36.31 -52.22
N PHE A 224 -40.03 -36.98 -53.14
CA PHE A 224 -38.56 -36.96 -53.20
C PHE A 224 -38.00 -35.58 -53.55
N GLU A 225 -38.63 -34.82 -54.44
CA GLU A 225 -38.23 -33.44 -54.74
C GLU A 225 -38.33 -32.53 -53.50
N LEU A 226 -39.43 -32.64 -52.74
CA LEU A 226 -39.59 -31.90 -51.48
C LEU A 226 -38.54 -32.28 -50.43
N ILE A 227 -38.25 -33.58 -50.29
CA ILE A 227 -37.18 -34.10 -49.41
C ILE A 227 -35.82 -33.57 -49.85
N ASN A 228 -35.50 -33.57 -51.15
CA ASN A 228 -34.22 -33.09 -51.67
C ASN A 228 -34.07 -31.58 -51.45
N ASN A 229 -35.14 -30.80 -51.62
CA ASN A 229 -35.14 -29.38 -51.30
C ASN A 229 -34.91 -29.14 -49.80
N GLN A 230 -35.59 -29.88 -48.92
CA GLN A 230 -35.37 -29.79 -47.48
C GLN A 230 -33.96 -30.24 -47.07
N GLN A 231 -33.42 -31.27 -47.70
CA GLN A 231 -32.03 -31.71 -47.48
C GLN A 231 -31.05 -30.59 -47.84
N SER A 232 -31.23 -29.90 -48.98
CA SER A 232 -30.37 -28.78 -49.36
C SER A 232 -30.42 -27.62 -48.36
N LEU A 233 -31.58 -27.36 -47.74
CA LEU A 233 -31.71 -26.36 -46.68
C LEU A 233 -30.99 -26.80 -45.40
N LEU A 234 -31.14 -28.07 -45.00
CA LEU A 234 -30.41 -28.63 -43.86
C LEU A 234 -28.89 -28.61 -44.08
N ASP A 235 -28.42 -28.94 -45.28
CA ASP A 235 -26.99 -28.91 -45.62
C ASP A 235 -26.40 -27.49 -45.44
N ASN A 236 -27.15 -26.45 -45.85
CA ASN A 236 -26.75 -25.05 -45.59
C ASN A 236 -26.70 -24.72 -44.10
N HIS A 237 -27.68 -25.19 -43.31
CA HIS A 237 -27.67 -24.98 -41.87
C HIS A 237 -26.53 -25.73 -41.16
N TRP A 238 -26.18 -26.94 -41.61
CA TRP A 238 -24.99 -27.66 -41.14
C TRP A 238 -23.71 -26.91 -41.45
N GLN A 239 -23.58 -26.34 -42.66
CA GLN A 239 -22.43 -25.51 -43.01
C GLN A 239 -22.35 -24.24 -42.14
N GLN A 240 -23.49 -23.62 -41.83
CA GLN A 240 -23.55 -22.47 -40.94
C GLN A 240 -23.19 -22.84 -39.50
N LEU A 241 -23.65 -23.99 -39.00
CA LEU A 241 -23.27 -24.53 -37.70
C LEU A 241 -21.76 -24.77 -37.62
N GLU A 242 -21.14 -25.34 -38.66
CA GLU A 242 -19.69 -25.58 -38.71
C GLU A 242 -18.91 -24.26 -38.63
N GLN A 243 -19.34 -23.23 -39.38
CA GLN A 243 -18.74 -21.89 -39.31
C GLN A 243 -18.89 -21.26 -37.91
N GLN A 244 -20.08 -21.34 -37.31
CA GLN A 244 -20.32 -20.82 -35.96
C GLN A 244 -19.53 -21.59 -34.90
N THR A 245 -19.35 -22.90 -35.08
CA THR A 245 -18.54 -23.73 -34.18
C THR A 245 -17.08 -23.30 -34.24
N ALA A 246 -16.54 -23.11 -35.46
CA ALA A 246 -15.16 -22.63 -35.63
C ALA A 246 -14.95 -21.21 -35.05
N GLU A 247 -15.94 -20.32 -35.20
CA GLU A 247 -15.89 -18.97 -34.59
C GLU A 247 -15.98 -19.03 -33.06
N ALA A 248 -16.84 -19.89 -32.51
CA ALA A 248 -16.96 -20.12 -31.08
C ALA A 248 -15.66 -20.69 -30.48
N GLU A 249 -15.05 -21.69 -31.13
CA GLU A 249 -13.77 -22.27 -30.72
C GLU A 249 -12.64 -21.24 -30.74
N LYS A 250 -12.57 -20.41 -31.79
CA LYS A 250 -11.58 -19.34 -31.88
C LYS A 250 -11.76 -18.31 -30.76
N THR A 251 -13.01 -17.90 -30.51
CA THR A 251 -13.32 -16.91 -29.46
C THR A 251 -13.04 -17.50 -28.08
N GLN A 252 -13.36 -18.78 -27.85
CA GLN A 252 -13.03 -19.48 -26.62
C GLN A 252 -11.52 -19.53 -26.38
N ALA A 253 -10.72 -19.86 -27.40
CA ALA A 253 -9.27 -19.85 -27.29
C ALA A 253 -8.73 -18.45 -26.94
N GLU A 254 -9.35 -17.37 -27.45
CA GLU A 254 -8.99 -16.00 -27.08
C GLU A 254 -9.35 -15.67 -25.63
N VAL A 255 -10.51 -16.15 -25.13
CA VAL A 255 -10.91 -16.04 -23.70
C VAL A 255 -9.90 -16.75 -22.82
N ASP A 256 -9.46 -17.96 -23.19
CA ASP A 256 -8.53 -18.75 -22.40
C ASP A 256 -7.15 -18.06 -22.35
N LEU A 257 -6.63 -17.60 -23.49
CA LEU A 257 -5.37 -16.87 -23.58
C LEU A 257 -5.37 -15.57 -22.77
N GLN A 258 -6.43 -14.76 -22.89
CA GLN A 258 -6.55 -13.54 -22.10
C GLN A 258 -6.74 -13.84 -20.61
N GLY A 259 -7.41 -14.94 -20.27
CA GLY A 259 -7.56 -15.40 -18.89
C GLY A 259 -6.22 -15.75 -18.25
N GLU A 260 -5.34 -16.44 -18.98
CA GLU A 260 -3.98 -16.75 -18.53
C GLU A 260 -3.12 -15.48 -18.34
N GLU A 261 -3.17 -14.54 -19.30
CA GLU A 261 -2.45 -13.26 -19.18
C GLU A 261 -2.97 -12.45 -17.99
N LEU A 262 -4.29 -12.43 -17.75
CA LEU A 262 -4.89 -11.74 -16.61
C LEU A 262 -4.45 -12.35 -15.28
N GLN A 263 -4.39 -13.69 -15.17
CA GLN A 263 -3.84 -14.35 -13.99
C GLN A 263 -2.37 -13.99 -13.76
N LYS A 264 -1.56 -13.98 -14.81
CA LYS A 264 -0.15 -13.59 -14.74
C LYS A 264 0.02 -12.13 -14.27
N ARG A 265 -0.77 -11.20 -14.81
CA ARG A 265 -0.76 -9.79 -14.37
C ARG A 265 -1.20 -9.63 -12.92
N LYS A 266 -2.19 -10.40 -12.46
CA LYS A 266 -2.59 -10.42 -11.04
C LYS A 266 -1.44 -10.88 -10.14
N GLN A 267 -0.70 -11.92 -10.52
CA GLN A 267 0.50 -12.37 -9.78
C GLN A 267 1.62 -11.32 -9.78
N GLU A 268 1.87 -10.64 -10.90
CA GLU A 268 2.86 -9.55 -10.98
C GLU A 268 2.47 -8.37 -10.08
N LEU A 269 1.18 -8.05 -9.98
CA LEU A 269 0.67 -7.02 -9.07
C LEU A 269 0.89 -7.41 -7.61
N GLU A 270 0.57 -8.65 -7.21
CA GLU A 270 0.80 -9.15 -5.83
C GLU A 270 2.28 -9.07 -5.43
N GLN A 271 3.19 -9.41 -6.35
CA GLN A 271 4.63 -9.29 -6.12
C GLN A 271 5.05 -7.83 -5.94
N THR A 272 4.50 -6.93 -6.76
CA THR A 272 4.78 -5.50 -6.69
C THR A 272 4.23 -4.87 -5.40
N GLN A 273 3.06 -5.31 -4.97
CA GLN A 273 2.47 -4.88 -3.70
C GLN A 273 3.30 -5.35 -2.51
N THR A 274 3.79 -6.60 -2.54
CA THR A 274 4.67 -7.13 -1.51
C THR A 274 5.98 -6.34 -1.43
N SER A 275 6.61 -6.03 -2.57
CA SER A 275 7.84 -5.23 -2.59
C SER A 275 7.61 -3.79 -2.14
N PHE A 276 6.46 -3.19 -2.49
CA PHE A 276 6.06 -1.88 -2.01
C PHE A 276 5.88 -1.83 -0.49
N GLU A 277 5.19 -2.82 0.09
CA GLU A 277 5.02 -2.92 1.54
C GLU A 277 6.35 -3.10 2.27
N GLN A 278 7.25 -3.94 1.73
CA GLN A 278 8.60 -4.11 2.26
C GLN A 278 9.40 -2.81 2.23
N ALA A 279 9.43 -2.12 1.08
CA ALA A 279 10.14 -0.84 0.93
C ALA A 279 9.61 0.22 1.90
N LYS A 280 8.29 0.27 2.12
CA LYS A 280 7.66 1.19 3.07
C LYS A 280 8.05 0.89 4.53
N VAL A 281 8.12 -0.39 4.90
CA VAL A 281 8.58 -0.80 6.23
C VAL A 281 10.05 -0.44 6.42
N GLU A 282 10.91 -0.72 5.45
CA GLU A 282 12.33 -0.38 5.49
C GLU A 282 12.55 1.13 5.61
N LEU A 283 11.83 1.93 4.82
CA LEU A 283 11.85 3.39 4.92
C LEU A 283 11.48 3.87 6.33
N LYS A 284 10.41 3.33 6.90
CA LYS A 284 9.97 3.68 8.26
C LYS A 284 11.02 3.32 9.32
N VAL A 285 11.69 2.19 9.16
CA VAL A 285 12.81 1.78 10.05
C VAL A 285 13.98 2.77 9.92
N GLN A 286 14.34 3.16 8.70
CA GLN A 286 15.40 4.15 8.47
C GLN A 286 15.05 5.52 9.06
N GLN A 287 13.82 6.02 8.85
CA GLN A 287 13.33 7.28 9.41
C GLN A 287 13.39 7.27 10.96
N ASN A 288 13.00 6.17 11.60
CA ASN A 288 13.12 6.03 13.05
C ASN A 288 14.58 6.01 13.52
N SER A 289 15.46 5.31 12.81
CA SER A 289 16.90 5.29 13.11
C SER A 289 17.53 6.68 12.98
N LEU A 290 17.16 7.42 11.93
CA LEU A 290 17.57 8.80 11.73
C LEU A 290 17.11 9.68 12.91
N ALA A 291 15.85 9.60 13.31
CA ALA A 291 15.32 10.38 14.44
C ALA A 291 16.06 10.06 15.76
N MET A 292 16.37 8.79 16.02
CA MET A 292 17.16 8.40 17.19
C MET A 292 18.58 8.98 17.16
N LYS A 293 19.23 8.98 16.00
CA LYS A 293 20.58 9.52 15.81
C LYS A 293 20.60 11.04 15.91
N GLN A 294 19.63 11.73 15.30
CA GLN A 294 19.47 13.18 15.46
C GLN A 294 19.27 13.58 16.93
N ASN A 295 18.46 12.83 17.68
CA ASN A 295 18.29 13.06 19.12
C ASN A 295 19.61 12.84 19.90
N ALA A 296 20.38 11.80 19.55
CA ALA A 296 21.69 11.55 20.17
C ALA A 296 22.69 12.68 19.88
N ALA A 297 22.77 13.15 18.62
CA ALA A 297 23.60 14.30 18.24
C ALA A 297 23.18 15.56 19.01
N HIS A 298 21.87 15.81 19.11
CA HIS A 298 21.37 16.96 19.86
C HIS A 298 21.74 16.89 21.35
N MET A 299 21.58 15.73 21.99
CA MET A 299 21.96 15.55 23.39
C MET A 299 23.46 15.74 23.62
N LEU A 300 24.30 15.23 22.72
CA LEU A 300 25.75 15.39 22.78
C LEU A 300 26.17 16.86 22.58
N SER A 301 25.54 17.57 21.64
CA SER A 301 25.77 19.00 21.44
C SER A 301 25.43 19.83 22.69
N LEU A 302 24.36 19.47 23.41
CA LEU A 302 23.97 20.10 24.67
C LEU A 302 24.98 19.79 25.80
N GLN A 303 25.53 18.58 25.84
CA GLN A 303 26.58 18.21 26.79
C GLN A 303 27.87 19.00 26.54
N LEU A 304 28.30 19.10 25.28
CA LEU A 304 29.44 19.91 24.87
C LEU A 304 29.28 21.39 25.27
N GLN A 305 28.09 21.97 25.05
CA GLN A 305 27.81 23.34 25.49
C GLN A 305 27.95 23.50 27.02
N LYS A 306 27.41 22.57 27.80
CA LYS A 306 27.55 22.59 29.27
C LYS A 306 29.00 22.41 29.72
N HIS A 307 29.77 21.53 29.07
CA HIS A 307 31.20 21.36 29.33
C HIS A 307 31.98 22.64 29.00
N GLN A 308 31.60 23.36 27.94
CA GLN A 308 32.20 24.64 27.60
C GLN A 308 31.90 25.73 28.64
N GLU A 309 30.66 25.80 29.14
CA GLU A 309 30.28 26.71 30.23
C GLU A 309 31.07 26.38 31.52
N LEU A 310 31.17 25.11 31.90
CA LEU A 310 31.96 24.67 33.06
C LEU A 310 33.44 24.98 32.90
N HIS A 311 34.00 24.78 31.70
CA HIS A 311 35.39 25.12 31.42
C HIS A 311 35.64 26.63 31.56
N GLN A 312 34.71 27.46 31.07
CA GLN A 312 34.79 28.92 31.23
C GLN A 312 34.69 29.34 32.70
N GLU A 313 33.80 28.73 33.49
CA GLU A 313 33.68 28.98 34.92
C GLU A 313 34.93 28.57 35.70
N LEU A 314 35.48 27.39 35.42
CA LEU A 314 36.73 26.92 36.04
C LEU A 314 37.92 27.82 35.66
N THR A 315 37.99 28.28 34.41
CA THR A 315 39.00 29.23 33.96
C THR A 315 38.83 30.59 34.65
N ARG A 316 37.59 31.05 34.84
CA ARG A 316 37.28 32.28 35.59
C ARG A 316 37.64 32.15 37.07
N LEU A 317 37.41 30.99 37.68
CA LEU A 317 37.81 30.71 39.05
C LEU A 317 39.33 30.66 39.19
N ALA A 318 40.03 30.01 38.26
CA ALA A 318 41.48 29.95 38.20
C ALA A 318 42.12 31.34 38.02
N THR A 319 41.47 32.24 37.27
CA THR A 319 41.95 33.63 37.07
C THR A 319 41.60 34.56 38.24
N SER A 320 40.48 34.34 38.94
CA SER A 320 40.10 35.10 40.15
C SER A 320 40.89 34.70 41.41
N SER A 321 41.45 33.48 41.41
CA SER A 321 42.31 32.96 42.47
C SER A 321 43.77 33.30 42.17
N ALA A 322 44.35 34.23 42.93
CA ALA A 322 45.75 34.64 42.81
C ALA A 322 46.78 33.50 43.08
N ASP A 323 46.32 32.29 43.42
CA ASP A 323 47.13 31.15 43.84
C ASP A 323 47.25 29.99 42.83
N VAL A 324 46.68 30.11 41.62
CA VAL A 324 46.78 29.07 40.59
C VAL A 324 47.90 29.42 39.59
N LYS A 325 48.91 28.54 39.47
CA LYS A 325 49.99 28.66 38.47
C LYS A 325 49.55 27.96 37.18
N ILE A 326 49.55 28.66 36.04
CA ILE A 326 49.14 28.06 34.76
C ILE A 326 50.31 27.83 33.79
N SER A 327 51.37 28.65 33.74
CA SER A 327 52.75 28.24 33.35
C SER A 327 53.63 29.40 32.86
N GLN A 328 54.75 29.63 33.54
CA GLN A 328 56.14 29.67 33.02
C GLN A 328 57.06 30.10 34.17
N LYS A 329 58.29 29.57 34.23
CA LYS A 329 59.30 29.97 35.21
C LYS A 329 59.88 31.33 34.81
N VAL A 330 59.28 32.43 35.26
CA VAL A 330 60.02 33.70 35.33
C VAL A 330 61.16 33.51 36.33
N ASP A 331 62.37 33.89 35.95
CA ASP A 331 63.54 33.79 36.82
C ASP A 331 63.48 34.88 37.91
N ILE A 332 62.77 34.57 38.99
CA ILE A 332 62.51 35.48 40.11
C ILE A 332 63.83 35.99 40.72
N GLU A 333 64.88 35.17 40.74
CA GLU A 333 66.19 35.56 41.29
C GLU A 333 66.88 36.64 40.46
N ALA A 334 66.69 36.65 39.14
CA ALA A 334 67.22 37.68 38.26
C ALA A 334 66.47 39.02 38.45
N LEU A 335 65.15 38.96 38.64
CA LEU A 335 64.30 40.14 38.90
C LEU A 335 64.56 40.78 40.26
N GLU A 336 64.88 40.00 41.28
CA GLU A 336 65.23 40.52 42.61
C GLU A 336 66.58 41.25 42.63
N LYS A 337 67.52 40.87 41.75
CA LYS A 337 68.87 41.48 41.63
C LYS A 337 68.93 42.71 40.70
N MET A 338 67.91 42.94 39.89
CA MET A 338 67.83 44.07 38.94
C MET A 338 67.76 45.44 39.67
N PRO A 339 68.23 46.56 39.11
CA PRO A 339 67.93 47.89 39.67
C PRO A 339 66.43 48.19 39.69
N LEU A 340 65.93 48.86 40.74
CA LEU A 340 64.50 49.16 40.90
C LEU A 340 63.91 49.97 39.73
N GLY A 341 64.63 50.98 39.24
CA GLY A 341 64.17 51.78 38.10
C GLY A 341 64.08 51.01 36.78
N GLU A 342 64.94 49.99 36.58
CA GLU A 342 64.87 49.10 35.42
C GLU A 342 63.69 48.14 35.52
N LEU A 343 63.39 47.64 36.73
CA LEU A 343 62.23 46.78 36.99
C LEU A 343 60.91 47.55 36.80
N GLU A 344 60.82 48.80 37.28
CA GLU A 344 59.65 49.67 37.08
C GLU A 344 59.41 49.96 35.60
N ALA A 345 60.47 50.28 34.84
CA ALA A 345 60.38 50.48 33.40
C ALA A 345 59.93 49.21 32.65
N MET A 346 60.44 48.04 33.06
CA MET A 346 60.04 46.76 32.47
C MET A 346 58.58 46.42 32.77
N VAL A 347 58.11 46.60 34.00
CA VAL A 347 56.69 46.42 34.37
C VAL A 347 55.79 47.38 33.57
N SER A 348 56.20 48.65 33.44
CA SER A 348 55.46 49.64 32.64
C SER A 348 55.39 49.26 31.16
N ASN A 349 56.47 48.73 30.58
CA ASN A 349 56.48 48.26 29.19
C ASN A 349 55.59 47.03 29.01
N LEU A 350 55.66 46.06 29.93
CA LEU A 350 54.80 44.87 29.91
C LEU A 350 53.33 45.25 30.06
N GLN A 351 52.98 46.25 30.88
CA GLN A 351 51.62 46.79 30.97
C GLN A 351 51.13 47.38 29.64
N GLN A 352 51.97 48.19 28.98
CA GLN A 352 51.62 48.79 27.68
C GLN A 352 51.48 47.74 26.57
N GLU A 353 52.35 46.74 26.55
CA GLU A 353 52.27 45.63 25.59
C GLU A 353 51.03 44.77 25.84
N LEU A 354 50.72 44.49 27.11
CA LEU A 354 49.52 43.75 27.48
C LEU A 354 48.25 44.48 27.06
N GLU A 355 48.17 45.80 27.29
CA GLU A 355 47.02 46.60 26.82
C GLU A 355 46.84 46.51 25.30
N LYS A 356 47.93 46.52 24.52
CA LYS A 356 47.85 46.38 23.05
C LYS A 356 47.33 45.01 22.63
N VAL A 357 47.84 43.93 23.23
CA VAL A 357 47.38 42.57 22.93
C VAL A 357 45.93 42.39 23.38
N LYS A 358 45.54 42.95 24.53
CA LYS A 358 44.17 42.90 25.02
C LYS A 358 43.18 43.60 24.08
N ARG A 359 43.53 44.79 23.59
CA ARG A 359 42.71 45.49 22.58
C ARG A 359 42.58 44.66 21.30
N PHE A 360 43.69 44.13 20.80
CA PHE A 360 43.68 43.28 19.60
C PHE A 360 42.82 42.01 19.76
N VAL A 361 42.93 41.31 20.89
CA VAL A 361 42.10 40.12 21.16
C VAL A 361 40.62 40.50 21.28
N ASN A 362 40.30 41.60 21.97
CA ASN A 362 38.93 42.10 22.05
C ASN A 362 38.37 42.45 20.66
N ASP A 363 39.14 43.15 19.82
CA ASP A 363 38.72 43.50 18.46
C ASP A 363 38.43 42.23 17.62
N GLN A 364 39.26 41.18 17.77
CA GLN A 364 39.03 39.89 17.11
C GLN A 364 37.82 39.13 17.69
N GLU A 365 37.57 39.21 18.99
CA GLU A 365 36.39 38.61 19.63
C GLU A 365 35.09 39.29 19.20
N GLU A 366 35.11 40.61 19.01
CA GLU A 366 34.01 41.35 18.40
C GLU A 366 33.79 40.92 16.94
N GLU A 367 34.85 40.77 16.15
CA GLU A 367 34.76 40.27 14.77
C GLU A 367 34.17 38.85 14.70
N LEU A 368 34.57 37.96 15.60
CA LEU A 368 34.00 36.61 15.67
C LEU A 368 32.50 36.64 16.03
N THR A 369 32.09 37.61 16.84
CA THR A 369 30.68 37.84 17.16
C THR A 369 29.90 38.34 15.93
N PHE A 370 30.49 39.24 15.13
CA PHE A 370 29.89 39.69 13.87
C PHE A 370 29.79 38.57 12.83
N GLN A 371 30.82 37.75 12.67
CA GLN A 371 30.78 36.58 11.76
C GLN A 371 29.72 35.56 12.16
N ARG A 372 29.53 35.32 13.46
CA ARG A 372 28.44 34.47 13.94
C ARG A 372 27.06 35.04 13.57
N GLN A 373 26.87 36.35 13.70
CA GLN A 373 25.63 37.00 13.28
C GLN A 373 25.42 36.90 11.77
N ALA A 374 26.47 37.09 10.97
CA ALA A 374 26.42 36.93 9.52
C ALA A 374 26.02 35.50 9.12
N ILE A 375 26.60 34.47 9.74
CA ILE A 375 26.22 33.06 9.53
C ILE A 375 24.74 32.83 9.88
N GLU A 376 24.25 33.37 10.98
CA GLU A 376 22.83 33.26 11.37
C GLU A 376 21.91 33.97 10.37
N GLU A 377 22.30 35.14 9.86
CA GLU A 377 21.55 35.86 8.82
C GLU A 377 21.51 35.07 7.50
N VAL A 378 22.63 34.49 7.04
CA VAL A 378 22.67 33.67 5.83
C VAL A 378 21.81 32.41 5.99
N LYS A 379 21.87 31.74 7.15
CA LYS A 379 20.98 30.59 7.46
C LYS A 379 19.51 31.00 7.44
N ALA A 380 19.16 32.17 7.99
CA ALA A 380 17.80 32.68 7.95
C ALA A 380 17.33 33.02 6.52
N LYS A 381 18.24 33.50 5.66
CA LYS A 381 17.95 33.74 4.24
C LYS A 381 17.73 32.43 3.49
N ILE A 382 18.54 31.40 3.72
CA ILE A 382 18.39 30.05 3.12
C ILE A 382 17.01 29.47 3.43
N ASN A 383 16.54 29.59 4.68
CA ASN A 383 15.24 29.07 5.09
C ASN A 383 14.04 29.73 4.38
N ASN A 384 14.22 30.92 3.82
CA ASN A 384 13.17 31.69 3.12
C ASN A 384 13.41 31.81 1.61
N ALA A 385 14.48 31.22 1.08
CA ALA A 385 14.92 31.41 -0.30
C ALA A 385 14.32 30.39 -1.29
N SER A 386 14.25 30.78 -2.56
CA SER A 386 13.88 29.89 -3.67
C SER A 386 15.01 28.89 -3.98
N GLU A 387 14.72 27.77 -4.64
CA GLU A 387 15.70 26.71 -4.96
C GLU A 387 16.93 27.23 -5.74
N TYR A 388 16.78 28.26 -6.57
CA TYR A 388 17.88 28.85 -7.34
C TYR A 388 18.79 29.74 -6.48
N ASP A 389 18.21 30.52 -5.58
CA ASP A 389 18.95 31.41 -4.67
C ASP A 389 19.61 30.62 -3.53
N ARG A 390 19.03 29.47 -3.17
CA ARG A 390 19.52 28.59 -2.11
C ARG A 390 20.95 28.10 -2.38
N LEU A 391 21.27 27.72 -3.62
CA LEU A 391 22.61 27.19 -3.95
C LEU A 391 23.70 28.28 -3.83
N ALA A 392 23.37 29.53 -4.19
CA ALA A 392 24.28 30.67 -4.02
C ALA A 392 24.46 31.02 -2.53
N LEU A 393 23.38 31.01 -1.75
CA LEU A 393 23.42 31.26 -0.31
C LEU A 393 24.11 30.13 0.47
N GLU A 394 24.00 28.88 0.01
CA GLU A 394 24.75 27.76 0.59
C GLU A 394 26.26 27.93 0.36
N SER A 395 26.68 28.40 -0.82
CA SER A 395 28.09 28.76 -1.06
C SER A 395 28.56 29.88 -0.11
N GLU A 396 27.79 30.96 0.02
CA GLU A 396 28.09 32.07 0.93
C GLU A 396 28.14 31.62 2.39
N LEU A 397 27.24 30.72 2.80
CA LEU A 397 27.24 30.11 4.13
C LEU A 397 28.54 29.34 4.40
N THR A 398 29.05 28.64 3.39
CA THR A 398 30.26 27.82 3.53
C THR A 398 31.49 28.72 3.69
N ASP A 399 31.58 29.78 2.90
CA ASP A 399 32.67 30.77 2.97
C ASP A 399 32.70 31.48 4.35
N GLU A 400 31.55 31.91 4.85
CA GLU A 400 31.43 32.55 6.18
C GLU A 400 31.76 31.58 7.33
N GLN A 401 31.36 30.31 7.22
CA GLN A 401 31.70 29.28 8.22
C GLN A 401 33.21 28.99 8.26
N ASP A 402 33.87 28.95 7.11
CA ASP A 402 35.30 28.71 7.05
C ASP A 402 36.11 29.93 7.52
N GLY A 403 35.63 31.14 7.24
CA GLY A 403 36.15 32.39 7.83
C GLY A 403 36.09 32.38 9.35
N TYR A 404 34.94 31.97 9.91
CA TYR A 404 34.74 31.83 11.36
C TYR A 404 35.68 30.82 12.00
N LYS A 405 35.83 29.63 11.41
CA LYS A 405 36.73 28.59 11.95
C LYS A 405 38.17 29.08 12.00
N LEU A 406 38.64 29.71 10.92
CA LEU A 406 40.02 30.22 10.85
C LEU A 406 40.27 31.31 11.91
N LEU A 407 39.30 32.22 12.11
CA LEU A 407 39.38 33.26 13.11
C LEU A 407 39.37 32.69 14.54
N ASP A 408 38.50 31.71 14.83
CA ASP A 408 38.40 31.07 16.14
C ASP A 408 39.69 30.31 16.50
N GLU A 409 40.25 29.54 15.56
CA GLU A 409 41.52 28.85 15.74
C GLU A 409 42.68 29.83 16.02
N SER A 410 42.70 30.98 15.34
CA SER A 410 43.69 32.04 15.59
C SER A 410 43.50 32.70 16.96
N LEU A 411 42.25 32.90 17.37
CA LEU A 411 41.89 33.49 18.65
C LEU A 411 42.26 32.60 19.83
N VAL A 412 42.19 31.28 19.70
CA VAL A 412 42.67 30.35 20.74
C VAL A 412 44.16 30.60 21.06
N GLY A 413 44.99 30.73 20.02
CA GLY A 413 46.42 31.07 20.18
C GLY A 413 46.63 32.46 20.79
N SER A 414 45.84 33.45 20.36
CA SER A 414 45.95 34.84 20.83
C SER A 414 45.48 35.01 22.28
N ARG A 415 44.42 34.31 22.69
CA ARG A 415 43.93 34.22 24.09
C ARG A 415 44.97 33.59 25.00
N ARG A 416 45.61 32.51 24.53
CA ARG A 416 46.70 31.87 25.28
C ARG A 416 47.88 32.82 25.49
N ASN A 417 48.33 33.51 24.45
CA ASN A 417 49.42 34.49 24.53
C ASN A 417 49.06 35.67 25.45
N LEU A 418 47.82 36.17 25.40
CA LEU A 418 47.34 37.20 26.32
C LEU A 418 47.48 36.73 27.78
N ARG A 419 47.01 35.51 28.09
CA ARG A 419 47.11 34.91 29.43
C ARG A 419 48.55 34.73 29.90
N GLU A 420 49.43 34.23 29.03
CA GLU A 420 50.86 34.08 29.34
C GLU A 420 51.51 35.44 29.69
N ARG A 421 51.17 36.50 28.95
CA ARG A 421 51.67 37.87 29.23
C ARG A 421 51.08 38.47 30.51
N GLU A 422 49.80 38.22 30.81
CA GLU A 422 49.18 38.64 32.08
C GLU A 422 49.87 37.96 33.27
N GLU A 423 50.17 36.66 33.16
CA GLU A 423 50.87 35.92 34.21
C GLU A 423 52.30 36.45 34.40
N ILE A 424 53.05 36.67 33.31
CA ILE A 424 54.38 37.27 33.36
C ILE A 424 54.33 38.63 34.04
N LEU A 425 53.41 39.51 33.64
CA LEU A 425 53.26 40.84 34.22
C LEU A 425 52.95 40.76 35.73
N ASN A 426 52.02 39.89 36.14
CA ASN A 426 51.66 39.68 37.54
C ASN A 426 52.87 39.22 38.36
N GLN A 427 53.70 38.33 37.83
CA GLN A 427 54.92 37.89 38.51
C GLN A 427 55.93 39.04 38.67
N HIS A 428 56.11 39.89 37.65
CA HIS A 428 56.99 41.06 37.73
C HIS A 428 56.45 42.13 38.71
N GLN A 429 55.13 42.36 38.72
CA GLN A 429 54.48 43.27 39.67
C GLN A 429 54.62 42.79 41.11
N ARG A 430 54.47 41.49 41.38
CA ARG A 430 54.68 40.91 42.72
C ARG A 430 56.11 41.13 43.22
N VAL A 431 57.12 40.92 42.36
CA VAL A 431 58.52 41.20 42.71
C VAL A 431 58.74 42.69 42.96
N LEU A 432 58.16 43.56 42.11
CA LEU A 432 58.24 45.01 42.28
C LEU A 432 57.61 45.46 43.61
N HIS A 433 56.40 45.00 43.93
CA HIS A 433 55.69 45.32 45.18
C HIS A 433 56.44 44.82 46.42
N ARG A 434 57.01 43.61 46.36
CA ARG A 434 57.88 43.07 47.42
C ARG A 434 59.10 43.97 47.66
N ARG A 435 59.72 44.49 46.60
CA ARG A 435 60.91 45.36 46.70
C ARG A 435 60.59 46.80 47.07
N GLN A 436 59.39 47.28 46.77
CA GLN A 436 58.87 48.57 47.22
C GLN A 436 58.37 48.54 48.68
N GLY A 437 58.44 47.39 49.35
CA GLY A 437 58.10 47.24 50.77
C GLY A 437 56.59 47.20 51.06
N ILE A 438 55.77 46.91 50.04
CA ILE A 438 54.32 46.73 50.20
C ILE A 438 54.10 45.30 50.68
N ALA A 439 53.78 45.12 51.96
CA ALA A 439 53.48 43.81 52.52
C ALA A 439 52.16 43.27 51.94
N GLU A 440 52.22 42.14 51.25
CA GLU A 440 51.03 41.38 50.87
C GLU A 440 50.33 40.87 52.14
N SER A 441 49.17 41.44 52.44
CA SER A 441 48.29 40.99 53.51
C SER A 441 47.75 39.58 53.17
N ASN A 442 48.22 38.58 53.91
CA ASN A 442 47.59 37.27 54.14
C ASN A 442 47.26 36.42 52.89
N GLY A 443 48.21 35.56 52.50
CA GLY A 443 47.94 34.34 51.73
C GLY A 443 48.69 33.17 52.37
N SER A 444 47.93 32.26 52.96
CA SER A 444 48.37 31.08 53.72
C SER A 444 49.38 30.21 52.96
N ASP A 445 50.21 29.49 53.72
CA ASP A 445 51.08 28.41 53.24
C ASP A 445 50.40 27.47 52.21
N ASN A 446 50.98 27.42 51.00
CA ASN A 446 51.29 26.22 50.21
C ASN A 446 50.28 25.04 50.21
N GLN A 447 49.03 25.29 49.82
CA GLN A 447 48.28 24.30 49.04
C GLN A 447 47.69 24.97 47.80
N LYS A 448 48.57 25.18 46.82
CA LYS A 448 48.17 25.57 45.46
C LYS A 448 47.42 24.40 44.84
N ILE A 449 46.12 24.58 44.62
CA ILE A 449 45.32 23.61 43.87
C ILE A 449 45.67 23.83 42.39
N ASP A 450 46.46 22.92 41.83
CA ASP A 450 46.75 22.90 40.39
C ASP A 450 45.52 22.37 39.65
N LEU A 451 44.79 23.28 39.00
CA LEU A 451 43.63 22.96 38.16
C LEU A 451 44.04 22.57 36.73
N GLY A 452 45.32 22.71 36.36
CA GLY A 452 45.84 22.31 35.05
C GLY A 452 45.52 20.88 34.62
N PRO A 453 45.71 19.85 35.47
CA PRO A 453 45.35 18.47 35.11
C PRO A 453 43.84 18.30 34.87
N VAL A 454 42.99 18.96 35.67
CA VAL A 454 41.51 18.88 35.52
C VAL A 454 41.04 19.60 34.25
N LEU A 455 41.61 20.76 33.94
CA LEU A 455 41.34 21.49 32.70
C LEU A 455 41.80 20.69 31.47
N SER A 456 43.00 20.09 31.52
CA SER A 456 43.50 19.26 30.43
C SER A 456 42.64 18.00 30.21
N GLN A 457 42.11 17.42 31.28
CA GLN A 457 41.24 16.25 31.19
C GLN A 457 39.86 16.60 30.63
N LEU A 458 39.29 17.75 31.01
CA LEU A 458 38.06 18.29 30.42
C LEU A 458 38.24 18.63 28.93
N GLU A 459 39.40 19.15 28.55
CA GLU A 459 39.70 19.51 27.17
C GLU A 459 39.87 18.27 26.27
N ILE A 460 40.45 17.18 26.80
CA ILE A 460 40.50 15.87 26.13
C ILE A 460 39.10 15.29 25.97
N GLN A 461 38.29 15.26 27.03
CA GLN A 461 36.91 14.75 26.95
C GLN A 461 36.06 15.53 25.94
N ARG A 462 36.22 16.86 25.89
CA ARG A 462 35.56 17.71 24.91
C ARG A 462 35.98 17.37 23.48
N GLN A 463 37.26 17.13 23.23
CA GLN A 463 37.74 16.74 21.90
C GLN A 463 37.16 15.38 21.47
N GLU A 464 37.11 14.40 22.38
CA GLU A 464 36.49 13.10 22.14
C GLU A 464 34.99 13.24 21.80
N GLU A 465 34.24 14.02 22.59
CA GLU A 465 32.81 14.30 22.36
C GLU A 465 32.57 15.08 21.04
N GLU A 466 33.44 16.01 20.66
CA GLU A 466 33.37 16.74 19.38
C GLU A 466 33.62 15.81 18.18
N GLU A 467 34.56 14.87 18.29
CA GLU A 467 34.81 13.87 17.24
C GLU A 467 33.63 12.91 17.10
N GLU A 468 33.05 12.45 18.22
CA GLU A 468 31.83 11.63 18.21
C GLU A 468 30.66 12.36 17.58
N LEU A 469 30.47 13.66 17.89
CA LEU A 469 29.42 14.49 17.30
C LEU A 469 29.58 14.58 15.77
N LYS A 470 30.77 14.93 15.28
CA LYS A 470 31.05 15.03 13.84
C LYS A 470 30.78 13.71 13.11
N LYS A 471 31.13 12.59 13.72
CA LYS A 471 30.84 11.27 13.17
C LYS A 471 29.34 11.02 13.10
N LEU A 472 28.60 11.36 14.16
CA LEU A 472 27.16 11.16 14.22
C LEU A 472 26.40 12.07 13.25
N GLU A 473 26.86 13.30 13.05
CA GLU A 473 26.36 14.24 12.03
C GLU A 473 26.58 13.71 10.61
N SER A 474 27.77 13.17 10.31
CA SER A 474 28.04 12.54 9.01
C SER A 474 27.17 11.31 8.77
N GLU A 475 26.95 10.46 9.79
CA GLU A 475 26.01 9.33 9.69
C GLU A 475 24.56 9.80 9.44
N VAL A 476 24.14 10.91 10.05
CA VAL A 476 22.82 11.53 9.86
C VAL A 476 22.64 12.02 8.42
N GLU A 477 23.62 12.73 7.86
CA GLU A 477 23.58 13.17 6.45
C GLU A 477 23.52 11.99 5.48
N GLN A 478 24.31 10.95 5.73
CA GLN A 478 24.30 9.73 4.92
C GLN A 478 22.92 9.04 4.98
N MET A 479 22.31 8.93 6.16
CA MET A 479 20.97 8.35 6.32
C MET A 479 19.88 9.20 5.66
N GLN A 480 19.98 10.53 5.71
CA GLN A 480 19.05 11.40 5.00
C GLN A 480 19.13 11.18 3.48
N GLY A 481 20.34 11.03 2.95
CA GLY A 481 20.55 10.66 1.54
C GLY A 481 19.92 9.32 1.17
N SER A 482 20.10 8.28 2.01
CA SER A 482 19.48 6.96 1.76
C SER A 482 17.97 6.98 1.89
N ILE A 483 17.42 7.75 2.84
CA ILE A 483 15.97 7.93 3.01
C ILE A 483 15.37 8.59 1.78
N ASN A 484 15.99 9.66 1.26
CA ASN A 484 15.51 10.31 0.03
C ASN A 484 15.50 9.35 -1.18
N GLN A 485 16.51 8.48 -1.28
CA GLN A 485 16.54 7.44 -2.32
C GLN A 485 15.42 6.41 -2.12
N ALA A 486 15.21 5.95 -0.88
CA ALA A 486 14.15 5.00 -0.54
C ALA A 486 12.75 5.59 -0.77
N GLU A 487 12.53 6.87 -0.45
CA GLU A 487 11.29 7.59 -0.76
C GLU A 487 11.04 7.65 -2.28
N GLY A 488 12.09 7.88 -3.07
CA GLY A 488 12.01 7.81 -4.53
C GLY A 488 11.61 6.41 -5.04
N ILE A 489 12.16 5.35 -4.47
CA ILE A 489 11.79 3.96 -4.82
C ILE A 489 10.34 3.67 -4.44
N VAL A 490 9.90 4.07 -3.24
CA VAL A 490 8.51 3.90 -2.79
C VAL A 490 7.54 4.65 -3.70
N ALA A 491 7.87 5.88 -4.13
CA ALA A 491 7.06 6.64 -5.07
C ALA A 491 6.96 5.95 -6.44
N GLN A 492 8.07 5.41 -6.96
CA GLN A 492 8.08 4.66 -8.21
C GLN A 492 7.24 3.39 -8.13
N LEU A 493 7.35 2.63 -7.03
CA LEU A 493 6.55 1.41 -6.81
C LEU A 493 5.06 1.73 -6.65
N ALA A 494 4.70 2.83 -5.99
CA ALA A 494 3.31 3.29 -5.91
C ALA A 494 2.73 3.60 -7.30
N GLN A 495 3.49 4.33 -8.11
CA GLN A 495 3.07 4.64 -9.48
C GLN A 495 2.97 3.39 -10.36
N ASP A 496 3.93 2.47 -10.26
CA ASP A 496 3.89 1.19 -10.98
C ASP A 496 2.66 0.37 -10.58
N GLN A 497 2.32 0.33 -9.28
CA GLN A 497 1.10 -0.33 -8.79
C GLN A 497 -0.17 0.28 -9.37
N ASP A 498 -0.29 1.62 -9.36
CA ASP A 498 -1.45 2.33 -9.94
C ASP A 498 -1.60 2.03 -11.43
N THR A 499 -0.50 2.01 -12.19
CA THR A 499 -0.53 1.68 -13.62
C THR A 499 -0.94 0.23 -13.86
N LYS A 500 -0.40 -0.72 -13.10
CA LYS A 500 -0.77 -2.15 -13.20
C LYS A 500 -2.23 -2.40 -12.84
N LEU A 501 -2.76 -1.68 -11.85
CA LEU A 501 -4.18 -1.76 -11.48
C LEU A 501 -5.08 -1.26 -12.62
N ALA A 502 -4.76 -0.11 -13.22
CA ALA A 502 -5.51 0.42 -14.36
C ALA A 502 -5.47 -0.53 -15.57
N ASP A 503 -4.29 -1.06 -15.90
CA ASP A 503 -4.10 -2.03 -16.99
C ASP A 503 -4.90 -3.32 -16.73
N LEU A 504 -4.91 -3.81 -15.48
CA LEU A 504 -5.67 -5.00 -15.08
C LEU A 504 -7.18 -4.79 -15.22
N GLN A 505 -7.70 -3.65 -14.79
CA GLN A 505 -9.12 -3.32 -14.95
C GLN A 505 -9.53 -3.33 -16.43
N GLN A 506 -8.72 -2.70 -17.29
CA GLN A 506 -8.99 -2.67 -18.73
C GLN A 506 -8.95 -4.08 -19.35
N LEU A 507 -7.98 -4.91 -18.95
CA LEU A 507 -7.89 -6.30 -19.40
C LEU A 507 -9.08 -7.14 -18.91
N GLU A 508 -9.53 -6.93 -17.68
CA GLU A 508 -10.67 -7.65 -17.09
C GLU A 508 -11.98 -7.29 -17.78
N GLU A 509 -12.22 -6.01 -18.07
CA GLU A 509 -13.38 -5.57 -18.87
C GLU A 509 -13.39 -6.19 -20.27
N ASN A 510 -12.24 -6.17 -20.96
CA ASN A 510 -12.10 -6.77 -22.29
C ASN A 510 -12.33 -8.28 -22.24
N TRP A 511 -11.74 -8.97 -21.26
CA TRP A 511 -11.90 -10.41 -21.09
C TRP A 511 -13.36 -10.79 -20.81
N GLN A 512 -14.04 -10.04 -19.95
CA GLN A 512 -15.47 -10.24 -19.69
C GLN A 512 -16.30 -10.06 -20.96
N SER A 513 -16.02 -9.02 -21.76
CA SER A 513 -16.70 -8.78 -23.04
C SER A 513 -16.54 -9.96 -24.00
N ILE A 514 -15.32 -10.48 -24.18
CA ILE A 514 -15.07 -11.60 -25.10
C ILE A 514 -15.67 -12.90 -24.54
N LYS A 515 -15.63 -13.10 -23.22
CA LYS A 515 -16.24 -14.25 -22.57
C LYS A 515 -17.76 -14.30 -22.80
N VAL A 516 -18.45 -13.17 -22.70
CA VAL A 516 -19.89 -13.10 -23.01
C VAL A 516 -20.15 -13.49 -24.47
N LEU A 517 -19.35 -12.97 -25.42
CA LEU A 517 -19.48 -13.35 -26.84
C LEU A 517 -19.26 -14.85 -27.08
N ALA A 518 -18.27 -15.45 -26.43
CA ALA A 518 -18.02 -16.90 -26.53
C ALA A 518 -19.21 -17.72 -26.02
N VAL A 519 -19.79 -17.33 -24.87
CA VAL A 519 -20.98 -17.99 -24.30
C VAL A 519 -22.19 -17.86 -25.23
N GLU A 520 -22.42 -16.67 -25.81
CA GLU A 520 -23.52 -16.47 -26.77
C GLU A 520 -23.35 -17.33 -28.04
N LEU A 521 -22.13 -17.44 -28.57
CA LEU A 521 -21.84 -18.28 -29.73
C LEU A 521 -22.06 -19.76 -29.42
N TRP A 522 -21.55 -20.26 -28.29
CA TRP A 522 -21.79 -21.63 -27.85
C TRP A 522 -23.28 -21.92 -27.60
N GLY A 523 -24.01 -20.95 -27.05
CA GLY A 523 -25.46 -21.04 -26.90
C GLY A 523 -26.16 -21.25 -28.25
N LYS A 524 -25.80 -20.46 -29.27
CA LYS A 524 -26.33 -20.63 -30.64
C LYS A 524 -25.95 -21.99 -31.23
N VAL A 525 -24.69 -22.39 -31.14
CA VAL A 525 -24.18 -23.68 -31.64
C VAL A 525 -24.94 -24.85 -31.02
N ASN A 526 -25.16 -24.83 -29.70
CA ASN A 526 -25.88 -25.88 -29.01
C ASN A 526 -27.36 -25.94 -29.44
N LEU A 527 -28.03 -24.79 -29.56
CA LEU A 527 -29.41 -24.71 -30.05
C LEU A 527 -29.55 -25.23 -31.50
N TYR A 528 -28.62 -24.87 -32.38
CA TYR A 528 -28.61 -25.38 -33.76
C TYR A 528 -28.35 -26.89 -33.79
N ARG A 529 -27.43 -27.40 -32.97
CA ARG A 529 -27.14 -28.83 -32.90
C ARG A 529 -28.36 -29.63 -32.42
N GLU A 530 -28.99 -29.18 -31.33
CA GLU A 530 -30.18 -29.81 -30.75
C GLU A 530 -31.38 -29.83 -31.71
N THR A 531 -31.48 -28.84 -32.61
CA THR A 531 -32.58 -28.77 -33.59
C THR A 531 -32.26 -29.49 -34.90
N LEU A 532 -31.04 -29.39 -35.42
CA LEU A 532 -30.68 -29.96 -36.73
C LEU A 532 -30.60 -31.48 -36.71
N GLU A 533 -30.00 -32.07 -35.67
CA GLU A 533 -29.84 -33.52 -35.56
C GLU A 533 -31.17 -34.31 -35.63
N PRO A 534 -32.20 -34.01 -34.83
CA PRO A 534 -33.48 -34.70 -34.94
C PRO A 534 -34.21 -34.40 -36.26
N THR A 535 -34.04 -33.20 -36.84
CA THR A 535 -34.65 -32.90 -38.15
C THR A 535 -34.02 -33.72 -39.28
N GLN A 536 -32.69 -33.91 -39.26
CA GLN A 536 -31.98 -34.76 -40.21
C GLN A 536 -32.42 -36.22 -40.08
N GLU A 537 -32.54 -36.72 -38.84
CA GLU A 537 -32.99 -38.08 -38.58
C GLU A 537 -34.44 -38.31 -39.06
N ASN A 538 -35.34 -37.36 -38.78
CA ASN A 538 -36.71 -37.41 -39.30
C ASN A 538 -36.75 -37.41 -40.83
N LEU A 539 -35.93 -36.59 -41.49
CA LEU A 539 -35.87 -36.51 -42.96
C LEU A 539 -35.33 -37.83 -43.56
N ASN A 540 -34.31 -38.42 -42.94
CA ASN A 540 -33.78 -39.74 -43.31
C ASN A 540 -34.84 -40.83 -43.19
N GLN A 541 -35.62 -40.84 -42.10
CA GLN A 541 -36.71 -41.80 -41.91
C GLN A 541 -37.83 -41.64 -42.94
N ILE A 542 -38.19 -40.40 -43.30
CA ILE A 542 -39.19 -40.14 -44.35
C ILE A 542 -38.65 -40.66 -45.70
N ARG A 543 -37.38 -40.38 -46.03
CA ARG A 543 -36.76 -40.87 -47.26
C ARG A 543 -36.77 -42.41 -47.33
N GLN A 544 -36.36 -43.10 -46.27
CA GLN A 544 -36.40 -44.56 -46.19
C GLN A 544 -37.82 -45.11 -46.39
N LYS A 545 -38.84 -44.48 -45.80
CA LYS A 545 -40.24 -44.88 -45.99
C LYS A 545 -40.69 -44.70 -47.43
N LEU A 546 -40.33 -43.59 -48.09
CA LEU A 546 -40.66 -43.40 -49.51
C LEU A 546 -39.96 -44.44 -50.41
N GLU A 547 -38.70 -44.77 -50.15
CA GLU A 547 -37.96 -45.81 -50.86
C GLU A 547 -38.60 -47.19 -50.69
N ALA A 548 -39.08 -47.52 -49.48
CA ALA A 548 -39.83 -48.74 -49.22
C ALA A 548 -41.14 -48.78 -50.02
N ILE A 549 -41.86 -47.65 -50.12
CA ILE A 549 -43.10 -47.55 -50.92
C ILE A 549 -42.79 -47.73 -52.42
N VAL A 550 -41.72 -47.13 -52.94
CA VAL A 550 -41.27 -47.33 -54.32
C VAL A 550 -40.98 -48.81 -54.59
N THR A 551 -40.30 -49.48 -53.66
CA THR A 551 -39.97 -50.91 -53.79
C THR A 551 -41.24 -51.76 -53.82
N ALA A 552 -42.19 -51.49 -52.93
CA ALA A 552 -43.49 -52.18 -52.91
C ALA A 552 -44.29 -51.94 -54.19
N LEU A 553 -44.30 -50.70 -54.72
CA LEU A 553 -44.93 -50.38 -56.00
C LEU A 553 -44.29 -51.08 -57.18
N ASN A 554 -42.96 -51.20 -57.21
CA ASN A 554 -42.26 -51.93 -58.25
C ASN A 554 -42.64 -53.42 -58.22
N GLN A 555 -42.73 -54.03 -57.03
CA GLN A 555 -43.20 -55.41 -56.88
C GLN A 555 -44.64 -55.59 -57.36
N ILE A 556 -45.53 -54.63 -57.05
CA ILE A 556 -46.94 -54.63 -57.51
C ILE A 556 -47.02 -54.49 -59.03
N GLN A 557 -46.17 -53.64 -59.65
CA GLN A 557 -46.08 -53.56 -61.10
C GLN A 557 -45.55 -54.85 -61.72
N GLU A 558 -44.45 -55.42 -61.20
CA GLU A 558 -43.90 -56.67 -61.70
C GLU A 558 -44.90 -57.83 -61.59
N THR A 559 -45.62 -57.93 -60.47
CA THR A 559 -46.70 -58.93 -60.34
C THR A 559 -47.89 -58.62 -61.23
N GLY A 560 -48.25 -57.35 -61.41
CA GLY A 560 -49.28 -56.92 -62.34
C GLY A 560 -48.94 -57.26 -63.80
N ASP A 561 -47.70 -56.99 -64.22
CA ASP A 561 -47.17 -57.30 -65.55
C ASP A 561 -47.11 -58.81 -65.77
N TYR A 562 -46.66 -59.57 -64.77
CA TYR A 562 -46.68 -61.04 -64.81
C TYR A 562 -48.11 -61.58 -64.89
N GLN A 563 -49.06 -61.00 -64.16
CA GLN A 563 -50.47 -61.35 -64.24
C GLN A 563 -51.05 -61.04 -65.62
N LEU A 564 -50.75 -59.88 -66.20
CA LEU A 564 -51.18 -59.53 -67.56
C LEU A 564 -50.57 -60.49 -68.59
N GLN A 565 -49.31 -60.87 -68.44
CA GLN A 565 -48.65 -61.84 -69.32
C GLN A 565 -49.24 -63.26 -69.17
N ALA A 566 -49.48 -63.71 -67.94
CA ALA A 566 -50.11 -65.00 -67.67
C ALA A 566 -51.57 -65.03 -68.16
N ILE A 567 -52.31 -63.93 -68.01
CA ILE A 567 -53.67 -63.77 -68.56
C ILE A 567 -53.63 -63.81 -70.09
N ALA A 568 -52.69 -63.13 -70.73
CA ALA A 568 -52.51 -63.20 -72.18
C ALA A 568 -52.18 -64.63 -72.66
N GLN A 569 -51.32 -65.35 -71.93
CA GLN A 569 -51.00 -66.75 -72.22
C GLN A 569 -52.21 -67.68 -72.00
N MET A 570 -52.99 -67.47 -70.94
CA MET A 570 -54.23 -68.23 -70.68
C MET A 570 -55.30 -67.94 -71.73
N GLN A 571 -55.45 -66.70 -72.17
CA GLN A 571 -56.34 -66.35 -73.29
C GLN A 571 -55.89 -67.05 -74.58
N GLN A 572 -54.59 -67.17 -74.81
CA GLN A 572 -54.02 -67.88 -75.95
C GLN A 572 -54.25 -69.39 -75.87
N THR A 573 -54.00 -70.05 -74.73
CA THR A 573 -54.24 -71.49 -74.57
C THR A 573 -55.71 -71.87 -74.61
N VAL A 574 -56.60 -71.04 -74.04
CA VAL A 574 -58.05 -71.23 -74.18
C VAL A 574 -58.48 -71.05 -75.64
N SER A 575 -57.90 -70.10 -76.36
CA SER A 575 -58.14 -69.93 -77.80
C SER A 575 -57.63 -71.11 -78.62
N ASP A 576 -56.48 -71.68 -78.26
CA ASP A 576 -55.88 -72.85 -78.92
C ASP A 576 -56.66 -74.14 -78.63
N LEU A 577 -57.23 -74.30 -77.43
CA LEU A 577 -58.10 -75.43 -77.05
C LEU A 577 -59.49 -75.38 -77.72
N LEU A 578 -59.96 -74.19 -78.09
CA LEU A 578 -61.21 -73.98 -78.83
C LEU A 578 -61.03 -74.12 -80.36
N GLN A 579 -59.80 -74.29 -80.86
CA GLN A 579 -59.56 -74.56 -82.28
C GLN A 579 -59.68 -76.06 -82.56
N PRO A 580 -60.57 -76.50 -83.47
CA PRO A 580 -60.64 -77.90 -83.85
C PRO A 580 -59.38 -78.26 -84.64
N SER A 581 -58.63 -79.26 -84.17
CA SER A 581 -57.48 -79.82 -84.88
C SER A 581 -57.94 -80.38 -86.24
N ALA A 582 -57.50 -79.77 -87.34
CA ALA A 582 -57.68 -80.27 -88.69
C ALA A 582 -56.49 -81.13 -89.13
#